data_AF-A0A2G2ZXA6-F1
#
_entry.id   AF-A0A2G2ZXA6-F1
#
_cell.length_a   1.000
_cell.length_b   1.000
_cell.length_c   1.000
_cell.angle_alpha   90.00
_cell.angle_beta   90.00
_cell.angle_gamma   90.00
#
_symmetry.space_group_name_H-M   'P 1'
#
loop_
_entity.id
_entity.type
_entity.pdbx_description
1 polymer ?
#
loop_
_entity_poly.entity_id
_entity_poly.type
_entity_poly.pdbx_seq_one_letter_code
_entity_poly.pdbx_strand_id
1 'polypeptide(L)' 'MTITQVNAQQRCSETLTPKDCTMAECQSECLKKHNGNGVCTGGNQGPLSCVCVYNC' A
#
# COMPACT_ATOMS: atom_id res chain seq x y z
N MET A 1 -19.33 -18.87 -16.71
CA MET A 1 -18.54 -19.03 -15.48
C MET A 1 -18.64 -17.72 -14.71
N THR A 2 -19.55 -17.66 -13.74
CA THR A 2 -19.72 -16.48 -12.89
C THR A 2 -18.58 -16.51 -11.89
N ILE A 3 -17.60 -15.62 -12.03
CA ILE A 3 -16.60 -15.40 -10.99
C ILE A 3 -17.39 -14.81 -9.83
N THR A 4 -17.72 -15.63 -8.83
CA THR A 4 -18.16 -15.13 -7.54
C THR A 4 -17.04 -14.23 -7.06
N GLN A 5 -17.33 -12.93 -7.01
CA GLN A 5 -16.46 -11.95 -6.39
C GLN A 5 -16.46 -12.29 -4.90
N VAL A 6 -15.64 -13.27 -4.53
CA VAL A 6 -15.36 -13.54 -3.13
C VAL A 6 -14.83 -12.22 -2.58
N ASN A 7 -15.33 -11.78 -1.44
CA ASN A 7 -14.66 -10.72 -0.67
C ASN A 7 -13.31 -11.30 -0.21
N ALA A 8 -12.39 -11.51 -1.15
CA ALA A 8 -10.99 -11.74 -0.86
C ALA A 8 -10.53 -10.46 -0.20
N GLN A 9 -10.53 -10.48 1.14
CA GLN A 9 -9.95 -9.49 2.04
C GLN A 9 -9.91 -8.11 1.40
N GLN A 10 -11.03 -7.37 1.46
CA GLN A 10 -11.12 -6.01 0.94
C GLN A 10 -9.91 -5.23 1.46
N ARG A 11 -8.94 -5.03 0.58
CA ARG A 11 -7.67 -4.40 0.90
C ARG A 11 -7.64 -3.12 0.09
N CYS A 12 -7.73 -2.01 0.79
CA CYS A 12 -7.52 -0.71 0.22
C CYS A 12 -6.03 -0.44 0.10
N SER A 13 -5.66 0.31 -0.93
CA SER A 13 -4.30 0.79 -1.13
C SER A 13 -4.29 2.30 -1.31
N GLU A 14 -3.56 3.01 -0.45
CA GLU A 14 -3.38 4.47 -0.52
C GLU A 14 -1.91 4.79 -0.79
N THR A 15 -1.62 5.64 -1.78
CA THR A 15 -0.24 6.11 -2.01
C THR A 15 0.05 7.27 -1.05
N LEU A 16 0.98 7.08 -0.12
CA LEU A 16 1.33 8.09 0.88
C LEU A 16 2.38 9.08 0.36
N THR A 17 3.46 8.61 -0.28
CA THR A 17 4.58 9.45 -0.72
C THR A 17 5.13 8.98 -2.08
N PRO A 18 5.20 9.85 -3.11
CA PRO A 18 5.56 9.43 -4.47
C PRO A 18 7.05 9.51 -4.83
N LYS A 19 7.93 10.06 -3.96
CA LYS A 19 9.34 10.35 -4.34
C LYS A 19 10.41 9.70 -3.46
N ASP A 20 10.12 9.48 -2.18
CA ASP A 20 11.08 8.92 -1.23
C ASP A 20 10.37 7.85 -0.40
N CYS A 21 10.31 6.63 -0.92
CA CYS A 21 9.83 5.51 -0.11
C CYS A 21 10.93 5.01 0.82
N THR A 22 11.07 5.67 1.97
CA THR A 22 11.78 5.09 3.11
C THR A 22 10.87 4.05 3.74
N MET A 23 11.22 2.76 3.64
CA MET A 23 10.37 1.66 4.10
C MET A 23 9.94 1.80 5.57
N ALA A 24 10.84 2.28 6.44
CA ALA A 24 10.55 2.54 7.85
C ALA A 24 9.50 3.65 8.06
N GLU A 25 9.61 4.76 7.31
CA GLU A 25 8.64 5.87 7.35
C GLU A 25 7.30 5.43 6.75
N CYS A 26 7.34 4.80 5.57
CA CYS A 26 6.16 4.29 4.86
C CYS A 26 5.35 3.32 5.71
N GLN A 27 6.03 2.38 6.36
CA GLN A 27 5.40 1.42 7.26
C GLN A 27 4.87 2.09 8.52
N SER A 28 5.64 2.98 9.15
CA SER A 28 5.21 3.70 10.36
C SER A 28 3.99 4.58 10.10
N GLU A 29 3.98 5.33 9.00
CA GLU A 29 2.86 6.18 8.61
C GLU A 29 1.63 5.35 8.26
N CYS A 30 1.79 4.29 7.46
CA CYS A 30 0.67 3.39 7.12
C CYS A 30 0.07 2.70 8.35
N LEU A 31 0.92 2.28 9.29
CA LEU A 31 0.49 1.68 10.56
C LEU A 31 -0.25 2.70 11.43
N LYS A 32 0.25 3.94 11.53
CA LYS A 32 -0.42 5.00 12.31
C LYS A 32 -1.76 5.42 11.71
N LYS A 33 -1.85 5.56 10.38
CA LYS A 33 -3.05 6.08 9.70
C LYS A 33 -4.15 5.03 9.59
N HIS A 34 -3.79 3.83 9.14
CA HIS A 34 -4.75 2.81 8.71
C HIS A 34 -4.56 1.46 9.40
N ASN A 35 -3.60 1.35 10.34
CA ASN A 35 -3.17 0.10 10.95
C ASN A 35 -2.83 -0.98 9.89
N GLY A 36 -2.29 -0.52 8.76
CA GLY A 36 -1.99 -1.32 7.59
C GLY A 36 -0.50 -1.64 7.42
N ASN A 37 -0.16 -2.21 6.27
CA ASN A 37 1.21 -2.47 5.84
C ASN A 37 1.64 -1.50 4.74
N GLY A 38 2.67 -0.70 5.02
CA GLY A 38 3.34 0.12 4.03
C GLY A 38 4.27 -0.72 3.16
N VAL A 39 4.09 -0.65 1.84
CA VAL A 39 4.94 -1.29 0.85
C VAL A 39 5.52 -0.24 -0.10
N CYS A 40 6.82 -0.28 -0.29
CA CYS A 40 7.47 0.54 -1.30
C CYS A 40 7.31 -0.14 -2.66
N THR A 41 6.56 0.49 -3.55
CA THR A 41 6.33 0.01 -4.91
C THR A 41 6.89 1.01 -5.90
N GLY A 42 7.60 0.51 -6.91
CA GLY A 42 8.36 1.34 -7.85
C GLY A 42 9.75 0.75 -8.03
N GLY A 43 10.06 0.37 -9.27
CA GLY A 43 11.29 -0.35 -9.56
C GLY A 43 11.30 -0.96 -10.96
N ASN A 44 11.15 -0.12 -11.99
CA ASN A 44 11.57 -0.43 -13.36
C ASN A 44 11.83 0.83 -14.22
N GLN A 45 11.29 2.01 -13.87
CA GLN A 45 11.49 3.26 -14.64
C GLN A 45 11.28 4.59 -13.87
N GLY A 46 11.01 4.58 -12.56
CA GLY A 46 10.66 5.79 -11.80
C GLY A 46 10.91 5.69 -10.29
N PRO A 47 10.70 6.78 -9.53
CA PRO A 47 10.98 6.85 -8.10
C PRO A 47 10.11 5.87 -7.30
N LEU A 48 10.68 5.36 -6.21
CA LEU A 48 9.99 4.48 -5.26
C LEU A 48 8.83 5.25 -4.61
N SER A 49 7.62 4.72 -4.75
CA SER A 49 6.40 5.25 -4.15
C SER A 49 5.95 4.40 -2.96
N CYS A 50 5.63 5.03 -1.84
CA CYS A 50 5.04 4.38 -0.68
C CYS A 50 3.55 4.13 -0.91
N VAL A 51 3.15 2.85 -0.87
CA VAL A 51 1.77 2.41 -0.95
C VAL A 51 1.39 1.73 0.35
N CYS A 52 0.40 2.27 1.06
CA CYS A 52 -0.16 1.69 2.27
C CYS A 52 -1.30 0.75 1.92
N VAL A 53 -1.16 -0.53 2.23
CA VAL A 53 -2.20 -1.55 2.06
C VAL A 53 -2.84 -1.85 3.40
N TYR A 54 -4.14 -1.62 3.53
CA TYR A 54 -4.88 -1.78 4.77
C TYR A 54 -6.23 -2.43 4.53
N ASN A 55 -6.81 -3.00 5.59
CA ASN A 55 -8.15 -3.56 5.50
C ASN A 55 -9.18 -2.42 5.49
N CYS A 56 -10.03 -2.46 4.47
CA CYS A 56 -11.27 -1.71 4.34
C CYS A 56 -12.37 -2.70 3.92
#